data_AF-A0A845FVC2-F1
#
_entry.id   AF-A0A845FVC2-F1
#
_cell.length_a   1.000
_cell.length_b   1.000
_cell.length_c   1.000
_cell.angle_alpha   90.00
_cell.angle_beta   90.00
_cell.angle_gamma   90.00
#
_symmetry.space_group_name_H-M   'P 1'
#
loop_
_entity.id
_entity.type
_entity.pdbx_description
1 polymer ?
#
loop_
_entity_poly.entity_id
_entity_poly.type
_entity_poly.pdbx_seq_one_letter_code
_entity_poly.pdbx_strand_id
1 'polypeptide(L)'
;MIPTVFWRWLALAALIVILWAGFRPDPIPQYTHDFDKWTHAVGFGVLTLLSLLAVPRRLGWLVIVSMVVLGAAIEVGQDWLLPRRTFDWADFAMDAVGVGLGLAVYVLCLIGRKYIKGI
;
A
#
# COMPACT_ATOMS: atom_id res chain seq x y z
N MET A 1 13.46 15.57 -13.30
CA MET A 1 13.04 14.97 -12.03
C MET A 1 11.52 15.09 -11.97
N ILE A 2 10.77 14.00 -11.86
CA ILE A 2 9.30 14.09 -11.73
C ILE A 2 8.99 14.82 -10.41
N PRO A 3 8.16 15.88 -10.42
CA PRO A 3 7.84 16.64 -9.20
C PRO A 3 7.22 15.75 -8.12
N THR A 4 7.54 16.01 -6.85
CA THR A 4 6.93 15.28 -5.71
C THR A 4 5.41 15.43 -5.67
N VAL A 5 4.86 16.54 -6.18
CA VAL A 5 3.42 16.78 -6.33
C VAL A 5 2.74 15.71 -7.20
N PHE A 6 3.39 15.26 -8.27
CA PHE A 6 2.83 14.22 -9.12
C PHE A 6 2.65 12.90 -8.34
N TRP A 7 3.67 12.50 -7.57
CA TRP A 7 3.60 11.30 -6.75
C TRP A 7 2.56 11.39 -5.64
N ARG A 8 2.35 12.60 -5.07
CA ARG A 8 1.28 12.84 -4.09
C ARG A 8 -0.10 12.55 -4.67
N TRP A 9 -0.37 13.03 -5.88
CA TRP A 9 -1.64 12.77 -6.55
C TRP A 9 -1.84 11.29 -6.85
N LEU A 10 -0.80 10.59 -7.30
CA LEU A 10 -0.88 9.14 -7.49
C LEU A 10 -1.10 8.38 -6.18
N ALA A 11 -0.41 8.75 -5.11
CA ALA A 11 -0.59 8.14 -3.79
C ALA A 11 -2.03 8.37 -3.26
N LEU A 12 -2.56 9.59 -3.42
CA LEU A 12 -3.95 9.90 -3.07
C LEU A 12 -4.95 9.09 -3.90
N ALA A 13 -4.74 8.97 -5.21
CA ALA A 13 -5.60 8.17 -6.08
C ALA A 13 -5.57 6.68 -5.66
N ALA A 14 -4.38 6.13 -5.40
CA ALA A 14 -4.23 4.75 -4.91
C ALA A 14 -4.92 4.53 -3.56
N LEU A 15 -4.80 5.48 -2.63
CA LEU A 15 -5.48 5.43 -1.34
C LEU A 15 -7.01 5.40 -1.50
N ILE A 16 -7.56 6.28 -2.35
CA ILE A 16 -8.99 6.32 -2.64
C ILE A 16 -9.46 4.98 -3.22
N VAL A 17 -8.70 4.41 -4.16
CA VAL A 17 -9.02 3.12 -4.77
C VAL A 17 -9.02 2.00 -3.73
N ILE A 18 -8.02 1.93 -2.84
CA ILE A 18 -7.95 0.91 -1.79
C ILE A 18 -9.10 1.05 -0.80
N LEU A 19 -9.40 2.26 -0.35
CA LEU A 19 -10.52 2.49 0.58
C LEU A 19 -11.87 2.13 -0.08
N TRP A 20 -12.09 2.52 -1.33
CA TRP A 20 -13.29 2.14 -2.06
C TRP A 20 -13.39 0.62 -2.26
N ALA A 21 -12.28 -0.03 -2.60
CA ALA A 21 -12.21 -1.47 -2.82
C ALA A 21 -12.39 -2.29 -1.53
N GLY A 22 -11.88 -1.80 -0.39
CA GLY A 22 -12.00 -2.47 0.90
C GLY A 22 -13.38 -2.29 1.56
N PHE A 23 -14.03 -1.14 1.39
CA PHE A 23 -15.29 -0.82 2.06
C PHE A 23 -16.55 -1.00 1.22
N ARG A 24 -16.45 -1.56 0.01
CA ARG A 24 -17.63 -1.88 -0.81
C ARG A 24 -18.42 -3.06 -0.22
N PRO A 25 -19.76 -3.07 -0.34
CA PRO A 25 -20.60 -4.14 0.22
C PRO A 25 -20.40 -5.49 -0.46
N ASP A 26 -20.19 -5.48 -1.77
CA ASP A 26 -20.00 -6.68 -2.57
C ASP A 26 -18.51 -7.00 -2.70
N PRO A 27 -18.09 -8.27 -2.51
CA PRO A 27 -16.70 -8.65 -2.67
C PRO A 27 -16.23 -8.44 -4.12
N ILE A 28 -14.95 -8.14 -4.26
CA ILE A 28 -14.30 -8.07 -5.58
C ILE A 28 -14.35 -9.47 -6.22
N PRO A 29 -14.63 -9.59 -7.53
CA PRO A 29 -14.59 -10.88 -8.22
C PRO A 29 -13.27 -11.60 -7.96
N GLN A 30 -13.38 -12.84 -7.48
CA GLN A 30 -12.23 -13.69 -7.17
C GLN A 30 -11.86 -14.48 -8.43
N TYR A 31 -10.64 -14.32 -8.92
CA TYR A 31 -10.16 -15.01 -10.13
C TYR A 31 -9.31 -16.25 -9.83
N THR A 32 -8.75 -16.34 -8.61
CA THR A 32 -7.93 -17.45 -8.13
C THR A 32 -8.23 -17.72 -6.66
N HIS A 33 -7.75 -18.86 -6.15
CA HIS A 33 -7.63 -19.04 -4.70
C HIS A 33 -6.76 -17.92 -4.12
N ASP A 34 -7.10 -17.43 -2.94
CA ASP A 34 -6.38 -16.33 -2.24
C ASP A 34 -6.25 -15.02 -3.02
N PHE A 35 -7.14 -14.74 -3.99
CA PHE A 35 -7.05 -13.50 -4.77
C PHE A 35 -7.15 -12.25 -3.87
N ASP A 36 -7.96 -12.29 -2.80
CA ASP A 36 -8.02 -11.23 -1.78
C ASP A 36 -6.63 -10.91 -1.20
N LYS A 37 -5.89 -11.93 -0.73
CA LYS A 37 -4.53 -11.79 -0.18
C LYS A 37 -3.56 -11.14 -1.15
N TRP A 38 -3.61 -11.53 -2.43
CA TRP A 38 -2.77 -10.91 -3.46
C TRP A 38 -3.13 -9.44 -3.67
N THR A 39 -4.41 -9.11 -3.64
CA THR A 39 -4.85 -7.71 -3.79
C THR A 39 -4.43 -6.84 -2.61
N HIS A 40 -4.43 -7.37 -1.38
CA HIS A 40 -3.88 -6.69 -0.20
C HIS A 40 -2.39 -6.38 -0.37
N ALA A 41 -1.57 -7.41 -0.65
CA ALA A 41 -0.13 -7.23 -0.81
C ALA A 41 0.23 -6.29 -1.98
N VAL A 42 -0.40 -6.44 -3.14
CA VAL A 42 -0.13 -5.58 -4.31
C VAL A 42 -0.63 -4.16 -4.05
N GLY A 43 -1.84 -3.99 -3.50
CA GLY A 43 -2.43 -2.69 -3.18
C GLY A 43 -1.56 -1.90 -2.23
N PHE A 44 -1.21 -2.48 -1.07
CA PHE A 44 -0.34 -1.84 -0.09
C PHE A 44 1.09 -1.64 -0.59
N GLY A 45 1.61 -2.53 -1.44
CA GLY A 45 2.92 -2.34 -2.08
C GLY A 45 2.95 -1.12 -3.00
N VAL A 46 1.94 -0.97 -3.86
CA VAL A 46 1.81 0.18 -4.75
C VAL A 46 1.60 1.47 -3.94
N LEU A 47 0.68 1.46 -2.97
CA LEU A 47 0.41 2.63 -2.13
C LEU A 47 1.64 3.07 -1.34
N THR A 48 2.40 2.12 -0.77
CA THR A 48 3.63 2.39 -0.03
C THR A 48 4.70 3.00 -0.95
N LEU A 49 4.94 2.41 -2.12
CA LEU A 49 5.92 2.91 -3.08
C LEU A 49 5.60 4.35 -3.51
N LEU A 50 4.35 4.61 -3.88
CA LEU A 50 3.90 5.95 -4.30
C LEU A 50 4.04 6.96 -3.17
N SER A 51 3.69 6.57 -1.95
CA SER A 51 3.80 7.42 -0.76
C SER A 51 5.25 7.74 -0.40
N LEU A 52 6.18 6.77 -0.54
CA LEU A 52 7.62 6.99 -0.34
C LEU A 52 8.22 7.93 -1.40
N LEU A 53 7.70 7.91 -2.63
CA LEU A 53 8.09 8.84 -3.70
C LEU A 53 7.48 10.24 -3.52
N ALA A 54 6.37 10.35 -2.79
CA ALA A 54 5.62 11.59 -2.56
C ALA A 54 6.20 12.47 -1.42
N VAL A 55 7.05 11.91 -0.56
CA VAL A 55 7.61 12.59 0.61
C VAL A 55 9.15 12.69 0.58
N PRO A 56 9.75 13.66 1.30
CA PRO A 56 11.18 13.67 1.53
C PRO A 56 11.67 12.38 2.18
N ARG A 57 12.82 11.85 1.75
CA ARG A 57 13.39 10.57 2.23
C ARG A 57 13.47 10.45 3.75
N ARG A 58 13.76 11.55 4.47
CA ARG A 58 13.83 11.58 5.94
C ARG A 58 12.51 11.22 6.63
N LEU A 59 11.39 11.33 5.93
CA LEU A 59 10.05 10.97 6.42
C LEU A 59 9.60 9.58 5.94
N GLY A 60 10.46 8.83 5.23
CA GLY A 60 10.09 7.52 4.69
C GLY A 60 9.65 6.53 5.77
N TRP A 61 10.26 6.57 6.95
CA TRP A 61 9.86 5.71 8.07
C TRP A 61 8.43 6.00 8.56
N LEU A 62 8.01 7.28 8.55
CA LEU A 62 6.64 7.65 8.89
C LEU A 62 5.65 7.04 7.90
N VAL A 63 5.99 7.04 6.61
CA VAL A 63 5.15 6.38 5.60
C VAL A 63 5.00 4.90 5.91
N ILE A 64 6.10 4.18 6.21
CA ILE A 64 6.03 2.75 6.54
C ILE A 64 5.11 2.50 7.73
N VAL A 65 5.30 3.24 8.84
CA VAL A 65 4.45 3.11 10.03
C VAL A 65 3.00 3.44 9.70
N SER A 66 2.75 4.52 8.98
CA SER A 66 1.39 4.93 8.59
C SER A 66 0.69 3.89 7.70
N MET A 67 1.42 3.22 6.80
CA MET A 67 0.82 2.19 5.94
C MET A 67 0.45 0.93 6.73
N VAL A 68 1.28 0.50 7.68
CA VAL A 68 0.95 -0.64 8.57
C VAL A 68 -0.25 -0.30 9.46
N VAL A 69 -0.27 0.91 10.05
CA VAL A 69 -1.41 1.38 10.85
C VAL A 69 -2.67 1.49 10.00
N LEU A 70 -2.56 1.92 8.75
CA LEU A 70 -3.68 2.00 7.81
C LEU A 70 -4.25 0.61 7.51
N GLY A 71 -3.42 -0.41 7.27
CA GLY A 71 -3.89 -1.79 7.07
C GLY A 71 -4.71 -2.29 8.24
N ALA A 72 -4.15 -2.17 9.46
CA ALA A 72 -4.88 -2.53 10.67
C ALA A 72 -6.20 -1.75 10.84
N ALA A 73 -6.19 -0.45 10.52
CA ALA A 73 -7.38 0.39 10.61
C ALA A 73 -8.46 0.02 9.58
N ILE A 74 -8.06 -0.40 8.36
CA ILE A 74 -8.99 -0.87 7.33
C ILE A 74 -9.65 -2.17 7.78
N GLU A 75 -8.87 -3.16 8.24
CA GLU A 75 -9.38 -4.44 8.74
C GLU A 75 -10.36 -4.26 9.92
N VAL A 76 -10.00 -3.44 10.91
CA VAL A 76 -10.90 -3.11 12.03
C VAL A 76 -12.15 -2.38 11.53
N GLY A 77 -11.99 -1.46 10.58
CA GLY A 77 -13.11 -0.75 9.98
C GLY A 77 -14.06 -1.69 9.23
N GLN A 78 -13.53 -2.67 8.49
CA GLN A 78 -14.33 -3.66 7.76
C GLN A 78 -15.11 -4.54 8.74
N ASP A 79 -14.46 -5.02 9.81
CA ASP A 79 -15.09 -5.80 10.89
C ASP A 79 -16.28 -5.04 11.52
N TRP A 80 -16.14 -3.73 11.71
CA TRP A 80 -17.16 -2.91 12.37
C TRP A 80 -18.28 -2.44 11.43
N LEU A 81 -17.97 -2.18 10.16
CA LEU A 81 -18.89 -1.54 9.22
C LEU A 81 -19.55 -2.51 8.24
N LEU A 82 -18.98 -3.70 8.02
CA LEU A 82 -19.46 -4.67 7.03
C LEU A 82 -19.95 -5.94 7.74
N PRO A 83 -21.27 -6.23 7.77
CA PRO A 83 -21.84 -7.34 8.54
C PRO A 83 -21.35 -8.76 8.20
N ARG A 84 -20.62 -8.91 7.08
CA ARG A 84 -20.10 -10.18 6.57
C ARG A 84 -18.58 -10.22 6.46
N ARG A 85 -17.88 -9.18 6.92
CA ARG A 85 -16.42 -9.18 7.03
C ARG A 85 -16.07 -9.19 8.50
N THR A 86 -15.09 -10.01 8.84
CA THR A 86 -14.48 -10.03 10.16
C THR A 86 -13.01 -9.68 10.00
N PHE A 87 -12.40 -9.13 11.04
CA PHE A 87 -10.96 -8.87 11.04
C PHE A 87 -10.18 -10.14 10.66
N ASP A 88 -9.35 -10.09 9.61
CA ASP A 88 -8.51 -11.21 9.19
C ASP A 88 -7.02 -10.89 9.41
N TRP A 89 -6.39 -11.68 10.29
CA TRP A 89 -4.96 -11.59 10.54
C TRP A 89 -4.11 -11.90 9.31
N ALA A 90 -4.60 -12.76 8.41
CA ALA A 90 -3.91 -13.08 7.17
C ALA A 90 -3.91 -11.89 6.22
N ASP A 91 -5.02 -11.16 6.09
CA ASP A 91 -5.11 -9.98 5.22
C ASP A 91 -4.26 -8.84 5.78
N PHE A 92 -4.30 -8.59 7.09
CA PHE A 92 -3.36 -7.66 7.74
C PHE A 92 -1.88 -8.04 7.54
N ALA A 93 -1.56 -9.34 7.60
CA ALA A 93 -0.19 -9.79 7.33
C ALA A 93 0.21 -9.53 5.87
N MET A 94 -0.72 -9.70 4.92
CA MET A 94 -0.48 -9.40 3.51
C MET A 94 -0.34 -7.90 3.25
N ASP A 95 -1.04 -7.04 3.99
CA ASP A 95 -0.80 -5.60 3.96
C ASP A 95 0.64 -5.29 4.36
N ALA A 96 1.11 -5.86 5.48
CA ALA A 96 2.48 -5.67 5.96
C ALA A 96 3.53 -6.19 4.97
N VAL A 97 3.27 -7.34 4.33
CA VAL A 97 4.10 -7.86 3.23
C VAL A 97 4.12 -6.86 2.07
N GLY A 98 2.97 -6.32 1.68
CA GLY A 98 2.86 -5.27 0.68
C GLY A 98 3.72 -4.06 1.01
N VAL A 99 3.62 -3.53 2.23
CA VAL A 99 4.46 -2.42 2.72
C VAL A 99 5.95 -2.74 2.56
N GLY A 100 6.37 -3.95 2.94
CA GLY A 100 7.75 -4.42 2.76
C GLY A 100 8.19 -4.45 1.29
N LEU A 101 7.34 -4.95 0.39
CA LEU A 101 7.62 -4.99 -1.05
C LEU A 101 7.73 -3.58 -1.65
N GLY A 102 6.83 -2.66 -1.29
CA GLY A 102 6.87 -1.28 -1.73
C GLY A 102 8.17 -0.57 -1.29
N LEU A 103 8.60 -0.81 -0.06
CA LEU A 103 9.89 -0.32 0.45
C LEU A 103 11.08 -0.93 -0.30
N ALA A 104 11.07 -2.23 -0.57
CA ALA A 104 12.14 -2.90 -1.30
C ALA A 104 12.32 -2.31 -2.71
N VAL A 105 11.22 -2.12 -3.44
CA VAL A 105 11.23 -1.48 -4.78
C VAL A 105 11.73 -0.04 -4.70
N TYR A 106 11.31 0.72 -3.68
CA TYR A 106 11.80 2.07 -3.45
C TYR A 106 13.32 2.11 -3.23
N VAL A 107 13.85 1.20 -2.40
CA VAL A 107 15.30 1.10 -2.14
C VAL A 107 16.07 0.72 -3.41
N LEU A 108 15.58 -0.25 -4.19
CA LEU A 108 16.18 -0.62 -5.47
C LEU A 108 16.23 0.55 -6.45
N CYS A 109 15.15 1.36 -6.54
CA CYS A 109 15.13 2.58 -7.34
C CYS A 109 16.20 3.60 -6.91
N LEU A 110 16.45 3.72 -5.59
CA LEU A 110 17.45 4.64 -5.06
C LEU A 110 18.88 4.16 -5.33
N ILE A 111 19.11 2.86 -5.20
CA ILE A 111 20.39 2.23 -5.51
C ILE A 111 20.70 2.42 -7.00
N GLY A 112 19.76 2.08 -7.89
CA GLY A 112 19.94 2.26 -9.33
C GLY A 112 20.26 3.70 -9.74
N ARG A 113 19.61 4.69 -9.11
CA ARG A 113 19.92 6.11 -9.34
C ARG A 113 21.34 6.49 -8.92
N LYS A 114 21.87 5.90 -7.84
CA LYS A 114 23.25 6.15 -7.39
C LYS A 114 24.26 5.59 -8.39
N TYR A 115 24.02 4.38 -8.90
CA TYR A 115 24.88 3.75 -9.91
C TYR A 115 24.94 4.56 -11.20
N ILE A 116 23.80 5.01 -11.73
CA ILE A 116 23.75 5.76 -13.01
C ILE A 116 24.45 7.12 -12.90
N LYS A 117 24.39 7.79 -11.74
CA LYS A 117 25.03 9.10 -11.52
C LYS A 117 26.51 9.03 -11.15
N GLY A 118 27.01 7.84 -10.81
CA GLY A 118 28.40 7.61 -10.42
C GLY A 118 29.31 7.17 -11.58
N ILE A 119 28.73 7.02 -12.78
CA ILE A 119 29.41 6.90 -14.07
C ILE A 119 29.38 8.29 -14.71
#